data_AF-A0A345WRA0-F1
#
_entry.id   AF-A0A345WRA0-F1
#
_cell.length_a   1.000
_cell.length_b   1.000
_cell.length_c   1.000
_cell.angle_alpha   90.00
_cell.angle_beta   90.00
_cell.angle_gamma   90.00
#
_symmetry.space_group_name_H-M   'P 1'
#
loop_
_entity.id
_entity.type
_entity.pdbx_description
1 polymer ?
#
loop_
_entity_poly.entity_id
_entity_poly.type
_entity_poly.pdbx_seq_one_letter_code
_entity_poly.pdbx_strand_id
1 'polypeptide(L)'
;MTSFRAQLAEQRWDDHRYYHHSLVNQSLHFVSACTFLTAYALLFVDAAVASLLAWGVAMTSRQAGHFFFEPKGYDHKNHATHEHKEEIKVGYNLARKVVLMSLWALVPVTLFLEPTLFGMLPAPADGWQTTLRRVGTAWLFLGAGAIVFRSLQLFIQRDVETGLVWATKIVTDPFNDFRMYKSAPGRLLRGERFDDPDAVAHG
;
A
#
# COMPACT_ATOMS: atom_id res chain seq x y z
N MET A 1 -15.85 21.98 -11.06
CA MET A 1 -15.29 21.08 -10.03
C MET A 1 -15.46 19.65 -10.54
N THR A 2 -14.41 18.84 -10.57
CA THR A 2 -14.51 17.41 -10.89
C THR A 2 -15.23 16.71 -9.74
N SER A 3 -16.16 15.80 -10.04
CA SER A 3 -16.91 15.10 -9.00
C SER A 3 -16.01 14.17 -8.18
N PHE A 4 -16.38 13.88 -6.92
CA PHE A 4 -15.72 12.89 -6.06
C PHE A 4 -15.32 11.60 -6.81
N ARG A 5 -16.23 11.05 -7.62
CA ARG A 5 -15.98 9.82 -8.41
C ARG A 5 -14.93 10.02 -9.48
N ALA A 6 -14.93 11.18 -10.14
CA ALA A 6 -13.92 11.53 -11.14
C ALA A 6 -12.54 11.67 -10.49
N GLN A 7 -12.44 12.36 -9.35
CA GLN A 7 -11.19 12.48 -8.59
C GLN A 7 -10.66 11.12 -8.12
N LEU A 8 -11.55 10.24 -7.63
CA LEU A 8 -11.17 8.89 -7.22
C LEU A 8 -10.66 8.05 -8.41
N ALA A 9 -11.32 8.16 -9.56
CA ALA A 9 -10.89 7.47 -10.78
C ALA A 9 -9.54 8.01 -11.29
N GLU A 10 -9.36 9.32 -11.26
CA GLU A 10 -8.12 10.00 -11.64
C GLU A 10 -6.96 9.56 -10.75
N GLN A 11 -7.09 9.61 -9.42
CA GLN A 11 -6.01 9.18 -8.52
C GLN A 11 -5.61 7.71 -8.71
N ARG A 12 -6.56 6.83 -9.07
CA ARG A 12 -6.26 5.42 -9.35
C ARG A 12 -5.59 5.23 -10.70
N TRP A 13 -6.04 5.99 -11.68
CA TRP A 13 -5.44 5.98 -13.01
C TRP A 13 -4.02 6.53 -12.95
N ASP A 14 -3.78 7.58 -12.17
CA ASP A 14 -2.45 8.13 -11.94
C ASP A 14 -1.52 7.11 -11.29
N ASP A 15 -1.97 6.39 -10.26
CA ASP A 15 -1.19 5.31 -9.65
C ASP A 15 -0.78 4.25 -10.68
N HIS A 16 -1.72 3.83 -11.52
CA HIS A 16 -1.44 2.87 -12.59
C HIS A 16 -0.48 3.42 -13.64
N ARG A 17 -0.82 4.55 -14.27
CA ARG A 17 -0.08 5.07 -15.41
C ARG A 17 1.31 5.51 -15.04
N TYR A 18 1.57 5.92 -13.80
CA TYR A 18 2.88 6.45 -13.40
C TYR A 18 3.76 5.46 -12.63
N TYR A 19 3.16 4.40 -12.06
CA TYR A 19 3.87 3.54 -11.11
C TYR A 19 3.58 2.04 -11.27
N HIS A 20 2.81 1.59 -12.27
CA HIS A 20 2.52 0.15 -12.47
C HIS A 20 2.73 -0.30 -13.92
N HIS A 21 3.91 -0.02 -14.50
CA HIS A 21 4.24 -0.44 -15.87
C HIS A 21 4.64 -1.92 -15.95
N SER A 22 5.33 -2.42 -14.93
CA SER A 22 5.87 -3.78 -14.93
C SER A 22 4.78 -4.81 -14.61
N LEU A 23 4.67 -5.87 -15.41
CA LEU A 23 3.74 -6.96 -15.10
C LEU A 23 4.15 -7.75 -13.86
N VAL A 24 5.42 -7.71 -13.47
CA VAL A 24 5.87 -8.26 -12.18
C VAL A 24 5.30 -7.41 -11.03
N ASN A 25 5.39 -6.09 -11.14
CA ASN A 25 4.81 -5.18 -10.16
C ASN A 25 3.29 -5.35 -10.07
N GLN A 26 2.59 -5.37 -11.20
CA GLN A 26 1.14 -5.61 -11.24
C GLN A 26 0.77 -6.97 -10.62
N SER A 27 1.56 -8.02 -10.86
CA SER A 27 1.33 -9.34 -10.24
C SER A 27 1.50 -9.30 -8.72
N LEU A 28 2.50 -8.56 -8.21
CA LEU A 28 2.70 -8.34 -6.78
C LEU A 28 1.57 -7.51 -6.16
N HIS A 29 1.05 -6.51 -6.88
CA HIS A 29 -0.17 -5.80 -6.49
C HIS A 29 -1.40 -6.70 -6.47
N PHE A 30 -1.51 -7.66 -7.40
CA PHE A 30 -2.60 -8.63 -7.39
C PHE A 30 -2.53 -9.55 -6.16
N VAL A 31 -1.34 -10.08 -5.83
CA VAL A 31 -1.12 -10.86 -4.60
C VAL A 31 -1.48 -10.00 -3.38
N SER A 32 -0.97 -8.77 -3.32
CA SER A 32 -1.27 -7.81 -2.26
C SER A 32 -2.78 -7.59 -2.11
N ALA A 33 -3.49 -7.38 -3.21
CA ALA A 33 -4.93 -7.17 -3.22
C ALA A 33 -5.69 -8.37 -2.65
N CYS A 34 -5.40 -9.59 -3.13
CA CYS A 34 -5.98 -10.82 -2.58
C CYS A 34 -5.75 -10.93 -1.07
N THR A 35 -4.52 -10.68 -0.62
CA THR A 35 -4.16 -10.73 0.79
C THR A 35 -4.89 -9.68 1.63
N PHE A 36 -5.00 -8.44 1.14
CA PHE A 36 -5.76 -7.39 1.83
C PHE A 36 -7.25 -7.73 1.94
N LEU A 37 -7.86 -8.28 0.89
CA LEU A 37 -9.27 -8.71 0.93
C LEU A 37 -9.48 -9.83 1.96
N THR A 38 -8.57 -10.80 2.02
CA THR A 38 -8.57 -11.82 3.08
C THR A 38 -8.40 -11.20 4.46
N ALA A 39 -7.48 -10.24 4.62
CA ALA A 39 -7.27 -9.53 5.87
C ALA A 39 -8.52 -8.74 6.30
N TYR A 40 -9.27 -8.14 5.36
CA TYR A 40 -10.54 -7.46 5.65
C TYR A 40 -11.59 -8.40 6.22
N ALA A 41 -11.71 -9.62 5.66
CA ALA A 41 -12.59 -10.63 6.25
C ALA A 41 -12.08 -11.06 7.63
N LEU A 42 -10.76 -11.22 7.79
CA LEU A 42 -10.15 -11.69 9.03
C LEU A 42 -10.23 -10.65 10.17
N LEU A 43 -10.35 -9.36 9.88
CA LEU A 43 -10.50 -8.31 10.89
C LEU A 43 -11.69 -8.58 11.84
N PHE A 44 -12.74 -9.24 11.35
CA PHE A 44 -13.93 -9.59 12.14
C PHE A 44 -13.74 -10.83 13.03
N VAL A 45 -12.62 -11.54 12.89
CA VAL A 45 -12.32 -12.79 13.60
C VAL A 45 -11.10 -12.60 14.51
N ASP A 46 -9.98 -12.15 13.94
CA ASP A 46 -8.75 -11.85 14.69
C ASP A 46 -8.03 -10.65 14.05
N ALA A 47 -8.21 -9.49 14.66
CA ALA A 47 -7.65 -8.24 14.17
C ALA A 47 -6.11 -8.21 14.20
N ALA A 48 -5.48 -8.91 15.15
CA ALA A 48 -4.02 -8.97 15.22
C ALA A 48 -3.44 -9.79 14.06
N VAL A 49 -4.03 -10.96 13.77
CA VAL A 49 -3.61 -11.80 12.65
C VAL A 49 -3.94 -11.13 11.31
N ALA A 50 -5.11 -10.49 11.19
CA ALA A 50 -5.46 -9.70 10.01
C ALA A 50 -4.41 -8.63 9.69
N SER A 51 -3.97 -7.91 10.72
CA SER A 51 -2.93 -6.88 10.58
C SER A 51 -1.56 -7.47 10.24
N LEU A 52 -1.16 -8.59 10.87
CA LEU A 52 0.07 -9.30 10.50
C LEU A 52 0.07 -9.71 9.03
N LEU A 53 -1.06 -10.20 8.52
CA LEU A 53 -1.21 -10.60 7.13
C LEU A 53 -1.17 -9.38 6.19
N ALA A 54 -1.91 -8.32 6.53
CA ALA A 54 -1.95 -7.07 5.77
C ALA A 54 -0.56 -6.42 5.67
N TRP A 55 0.18 -6.31 6.76
CA TRP A 55 1.49 -5.67 6.76
C TRP A 55 2.61 -6.60 6.31
N GLY A 56 2.60 -7.86 6.75
CA GLY A 56 3.68 -8.82 6.49
C GLY A 56 3.67 -9.40 5.09
N VAL A 57 2.51 -9.54 4.45
CA VAL A 57 2.38 -10.11 3.10
C VAL A 57 1.85 -9.10 2.10
N ALA A 58 0.74 -8.42 2.40
CA ALA A 58 0.11 -7.54 1.43
C ALA A 58 0.97 -6.29 1.16
N MET A 59 1.36 -5.57 2.22
CA MET A 59 2.21 -4.39 2.09
C MET A 59 3.61 -4.72 1.59
N THR A 60 4.23 -5.80 2.06
CA THR A 60 5.58 -6.18 1.58
C THR A 60 5.58 -6.49 0.09
N SER A 61 4.57 -7.21 -0.41
CA SER A 61 4.43 -7.52 -1.84
C SER A 61 4.22 -6.25 -2.67
N ARG A 62 3.30 -5.38 -2.26
CA ARG A 62 3.07 -4.06 -2.91
C ARG A 62 4.33 -3.20 -2.93
N GLN A 63 5.04 -3.13 -1.81
CA GLN A 63 6.24 -2.32 -1.70
C GLN A 63 7.39 -2.91 -2.53
N ALA A 64 7.56 -4.24 -2.54
CA ALA A 64 8.53 -4.91 -3.41
C ALA A 64 8.28 -4.58 -4.89
N GLY A 65 7.01 -4.56 -5.31
CA GLY A 65 6.59 -4.13 -6.63
C GLY A 65 7.09 -2.73 -6.98
N HIS A 66 6.70 -1.74 -6.17
CA HIS A 66 7.12 -0.34 -6.38
C HIS A 66 8.64 -0.10 -6.27
N PHE A 67 9.35 -0.84 -5.41
CA PHE A 67 10.76 -0.55 -5.14
C PHE A 67 11.72 -1.24 -6.10
N PHE A 68 11.42 -2.47 -6.52
CA PHE A 68 12.35 -3.27 -7.32
C PHE A 68 11.99 -3.32 -8.80
N PHE A 69 10.71 -3.09 -9.15
CA PHE A 69 10.21 -3.34 -10.51
C PHE A 69 9.71 -2.09 -11.23
N GLU A 70 9.85 -0.90 -10.62
CA GLU A 70 9.45 0.36 -11.22
C GLU A 70 10.60 1.38 -11.24
N PRO A 71 10.87 2.02 -12.39
CA PRO A 71 11.96 2.96 -12.52
C PRO A 71 11.70 4.25 -11.75
N LYS A 72 12.71 4.73 -11.01
CA LYS A 72 12.70 6.03 -10.31
C LYS A 72 13.26 7.18 -11.16
N GLY A 73 13.57 6.92 -12.42
CA GLY A 73 14.09 7.89 -13.38
C GLY A 73 12.99 8.66 -14.11
N TYR A 74 13.36 9.28 -15.23
CA TYR A 74 12.41 9.95 -16.12
C TYR A 74 11.41 8.94 -16.69
N ASP A 75 10.13 9.28 -16.62
CA ASP A 75 9.05 8.50 -17.21
C ASP A 75 8.89 8.87 -18.67
N HIS A 76 9.51 8.10 -19.55
CA HIS A 76 9.44 8.35 -20.99
C HIS A 76 8.03 8.15 -21.56
N LYS A 77 7.20 7.30 -20.95
CA LYS A 77 5.83 7.03 -21.41
C LYS A 77 4.89 8.20 -21.11
N ASN A 78 5.04 8.81 -19.94
CA ASN A 78 4.19 9.92 -19.52
C ASN A 78 4.87 11.30 -19.62
N HIS A 79 6.09 11.35 -20.18
CA HIS A 79 6.92 12.55 -20.26
C HIS A 79 7.01 13.32 -18.92
N ALA A 80 7.25 12.59 -17.83
CA ALA A 80 7.20 13.15 -16.48
C ALA A 80 8.49 12.87 -15.69
N THR A 81 9.01 13.89 -15.02
CA THR A 81 10.12 13.74 -14.08
C THR A 81 9.65 13.04 -12.79
N HIS A 82 10.57 12.41 -12.07
CA HIS A 82 10.26 11.82 -10.77
C HIS A 82 9.75 12.89 -9.78
N GLU A 83 10.37 14.07 -9.78
CA GLU A 83 9.97 15.20 -8.94
C GLU A 83 8.53 15.64 -9.23
N HIS A 84 8.17 15.82 -10.50
CA HIS A 84 6.80 16.17 -10.87
C HIS A 84 5.79 15.12 -10.40
N LYS A 85 6.09 13.84 -10.60
CA LYS A 85 5.25 12.73 -10.13
C LYS A 85 5.06 12.73 -8.60
N GLU A 86 6.10 13.12 -7.86
CA GLU A 86 6.04 13.19 -6.39
C GLU A 86 5.31 14.44 -5.87
N GLU A 87 5.35 15.56 -6.60
CA GLU A 87 4.61 16.80 -6.29
C GLU A 87 3.09 16.62 -6.41
N ILE A 88 2.64 15.97 -7.49
CA ILE A 88 1.21 15.74 -7.73
C ILE A 88 0.63 14.63 -6.85
N LYS A 89 1.49 13.82 -6.21
CA LYS A 89 1.04 12.70 -5.37
C LYS A 89 0.41 13.20 -4.07
N VAL A 90 -0.92 13.25 -4.09
CA VAL A 90 -1.77 13.61 -2.93
C VAL A 90 -1.56 12.67 -1.75
N GLY A 91 -1.22 11.40 -2.00
CA GLY A 91 -0.97 10.42 -0.94
C GLY A 91 0.42 10.50 -0.31
N TYR A 92 1.05 9.34 -0.24
CA TYR A 92 2.39 9.18 0.31
C TYR A 92 3.43 9.35 -0.79
N ASN A 93 4.04 10.52 -0.84
CA ASN A 93 5.32 10.68 -1.52
C ASN A 93 6.40 9.83 -0.82
N LEU A 94 7.55 9.68 -1.46
CA LEU A 94 8.62 8.79 -1.04
C LEU A 94 9.08 9.09 0.38
N ALA A 95 9.22 10.38 0.74
CA ALA A 95 9.60 10.78 2.10
C ALA A 95 8.58 10.29 3.14
N ARG A 96 7.29 10.54 2.93
CA ARG A 96 6.23 10.06 3.83
C ARG A 96 6.20 8.53 3.89
N LYS A 97 6.42 7.86 2.76
CA LYS A 97 6.45 6.40 2.67
C LYS A 97 7.63 5.84 3.49
N VAL A 98 8.81 6.45 3.41
CA VAL A 98 9.97 6.07 4.24
C VAL A 98 9.64 6.18 5.71
N VAL A 99 9.06 7.31 6.16
CA VAL A 99 8.67 7.49 7.57
C VAL A 99 7.71 6.38 8.04
N LEU A 100 6.66 6.09 7.27
CA LEU A 100 5.71 5.03 7.63
C LEU A 100 6.37 3.65 7.67
N MET A 101 7.22 3.33 6.70
CA MET A 101 7.93 2.04 6.67
C MET A 101 8.97 1.93 7.80
N SER A 102 9.61 3.02 8.20
CA SER A 102 10.50 3.05 9.35
C SER A 102 9.74 2.80 10.65
N LEU A 103 8.57 3.43 10.85
CA LEU A 103 7.71 3.16 12.01
C LEU A 103 7.23 1.71 12.02
N TRP A 104 6.80 1.19 10.86
CA TRP A 104 6.42 -0.21 10.69
C TRP A 104 7.56 -1.15 11.10
N ALA A 105 8.79 -0.91 10.64
CA ALA A 105 9.95 -1.74 10.98
C ALA A 105 10.37 -1.62 12.45
N LEU A 106 10.17 -0.46 13.06
CA LEU A 106 10.55 -0.22 14.45
C LEU A 106 9.66 -0.96 15.44
N VAL A 107 8.34 -1.09 15.17
CA VAL A 107 7.38 -1.78 16.04
C VAL A 107 7.85 -3.18 16.48
N PRO A 108 8.17 -4.14 15.57
CA PRO A 108 8.63 -5.45 15.99
C PRO A 108 9.99 -5.41 16.70
N VAL A 109 10.89 -4.51 16.31
CA VAL A 109 12.21 -4.36 16.98
C VAL A 109 12.01 -3.90 18.42
N THR A 110 11.20 -2.88 18.65
CA THR A 110 10.90 -2.36 19.99
C THR A 110 10.21 -3.42 20.84
N LEU A 111 9.19 -4.12 20.33
CA LEU A 111 8.47 -5.15 21.10
C LEU A 111 9.29 -6.42 21.32
N PHE A 112 10.32 -6.65 20.52
CA PHE A 112 11.28 -7.74 20.74
C PHE A 112 12.28 -7.39 21.84
N LEU A 113 12.85 -6.17 21.81
CA LEU A 113 13.85 -5.72 22.78
C LEU A 113 13.24 -5.33 24.13
N GLU A 114 12.03 -4.77 24.12
CA GLU A 114 11.31 -4.30 25.30
C GLU A 114 9.86 -4.83 25.27
N PRO A 115 9.65 -6.13 25.58
CA PRO A 115 8.34 -6.78 25.41
C PRO A 115 7.25 -6.24 26.33
N THR A 116 7.63 -5.62 27.46
CA THR A 116 6.69 -4.99 28.40
C THR A 116 6.38 -3.55 28.01
N LEU A 117 7.02 -3.02 26.96
CA LEU A 117 6.94 -1.61 26.55
C LEU A 117 7.13 -0.69 27.77
N PHE A 118 8.24 -0.87 28.50
CA PHE A 118 8.55 -0.11 29.72
C PHE A 118 7.48 -0.25 30.82
N GLY A 119 6.93 -1.45 30.98
CA GLY A 119 5.88 -1.75 31.96
C GLY A 119 4.46 -1.36 31.56
N MET A 120 4.22 -0.82 30.36
CA MET A 120 2.88 -0.53 29.86
C MET A 120 2.07 -1.80 29.52
N LEU A 121 2.77 -2.89 29.19
CA LEU A 121 2.18 -4.18 28.84
C LEU A 121 2.64 -5.25 29.85
N PRO A 122 1.77 -6.21 30.21
CA PRO A 122 2.19 -7.32 31.05
C PRO A 122 3.31 -8.12 30.39
N ALA A 123 4.13 -8.81 31.18
CA ALA A 123 5.10 -9.76 30.64
C ALA A 123 4.37 -10.78 29.73
N PRO A 124 4.93 -11.13 28.56
CA PRO A 124 4.27 -12.04 27.64
C PRO A 124 4.14 -13.44 28.26
N ALA A 125 2.90 -13.92 28.41
CA ALA A 125 2.60 -15.19 29.06
C ALA A 125 3.11 -16.41 28.26
N ASP A 126 3.01 -16.33 26.92
CA ASP A 126 3.24 -17.48 26.02
C ASP A 126 4.38 -17.24 25.02
N GLY A 127 5.45 -16.55 25.41
CA GLY A 127 6.63 -16.36 24.55
C GLY A 127 6.34 -15.60 23.23
N TRP A 128 6.84 -16.12 22.10
CA TRP A 128 6.88 -15.40 20.82
C TRP A 128 5.51 -15.14 20.17
N GLN A 129 4.52 -16.02 20.39
CA GLN A 129 3.17 -15.81 19.84
C GLN A 129 2.53 -14.56 20.43
N THR A 130 2.69 -14.35 21.73
CA THR A 130 2.18 -13.13 22.40
C THR A 130 2.85 -11.89 21.81
N THR A 131 4.17 -11.94 21.56
CA THR A 131 4.90 -10.84 20.92
C THR A 131 4.38 -10.55 19.51
N LEU A 132 4.17 -11.57 18.66
CA LEU A 132 3.63 -11.35 17.31
C LEU A 132 2.22 -10.77 17.34
N ARG A 133 1.35 -11.23 18.24
CA ARG A 133 0.00 -10.65 18.35
C ARG A 133 0.07 -9.19 18.78
N ARG A 134 1.00 -8.81 19.68
CA ARG A 134 1.25 -7.40 20.03
C ARG A 134 1.75 -6.59 18.84
N VAL A 135 2.66 -7.13 18.04
CA VAL A 135 3.12 -6.51 16.77
C VAL A 135 1.94 -6.30 15.83
N GLY A 136 1.12 -7.33 15.61
CA GLY A 136 -0.09 -7.25 14.78
C GLY A 136 -1.04 -6.14 15.26
N THR A 137 -1.34 -6.10 16.55
CA THR A 137 -2.18 -5.05 17.14
C THR A 137 -1.57 -3.67 16.98
N ALA A 138 -0.26 -3.50 17.26
CA ALA A 138 0.43 -2.23 17.10
C ALA A 138 0.42 -1.74 15.64
N TRP A 139 0.67 -2.65 14.69
CA TRP A 139 0.57 -2.37 13.26
C TRP A 139 -0.84 -2.03 12.80
N LEU A 140 -1.88 -2.58 13.43
CA LEU A 140 -3.26 -2.23 13.14
C LEU A 140 -3.51 -0.76 13.48
N PHE A 141 -3.12 -0.35 14.69
CA PHE A 141 -3.21 1.04 15.14
C PHE A 141 -2.33 1.97 14.30
N LEU A 142 -1.13 1.54 13.91
CA LEU A 142 -0.26 2.30 13.01
C LEU A 142 -0.95 2.55 11.66
N GLY A 143 -1.55 1.52 11.06
CA GLY A 143 -2.24 1.64 9.78
C GLY A 143 -3.50 2.51 9.86
N ALA A 144 -4.36 2.27 10.84
CA ALA A 144 -5.56 3.09 11.05
C ALA A 144 -5.19 4.54 11.36
N GLY A 145 -4.21 4.76 12.24
CA GLY A 145 -3.70 6.08 12.60
C GLY A 145 -3.09 6.80 11.41
N ALA A 146 -2.31 6.11 10.56
CA ALA A 146 -1.75 6.69 9.34
C ALA A 146 -2.83 7.19 8.37
N ILE A 147 -3.90 6.42 8.18
CA ILE A 147 -5.03 6.82 7.33
C ILE A 147 -5.75 8.04 7.92
N VAL A 148 -6.11 7.99 9.21
CA VAL A 148 -6.80 9.10 9.87
C VAL A 148 -5.95 10.37 9.84
N PHE A 149 -4.69 10.27 10.27
CA PHE A 149 -3.75 11.39 10.29
C PHE A 149 -3.60 12.01 8.90
N ARG A 150 -3.35 11.20 7.87
CA ARG A 150 -3.16 11.73 6.51
C ARG A 150 -4.44 12.35 5.95
N SER A 151 -5.60 11.79 6.25
CA SER A 151 -6.89 12.37 5.84
C SER A 151 -7.11 13.74 6.46
N LEU A 152 -6.90 13.87 7.77
CA LEU A 152 -7.01 15.15 8.49
C LEU A 152 -5.98 16.18 7.99
N GLN A 153 -4.75 15.73 7.72
CA GLN A 153 -3.73 16.58 7.15
C GLN A 153 -4.14 17.11 5.76
N LEU A 154 -4.75 16.26 4.91
CA LEU A 154 -5.27 16.66 3.59
C LEU A 154 -6.43 17.64 3.69
N PHE A 155 -7.30 17.51 4.71
CA PHE A 155 -8.37 18.49 4.94
C PHE A 155 -7.83 19.90 5.14
N ILE A 156 -6.68 20.02 5.81
CA ILE A 156 -6.03 21.30 6.11
C ILE A 156 -5.19 21.80 4.93
N GLN A 157 -4.45 20.90 4.26
CA GLN A 157 -3.52 21.26 3.19
C GLN A 157 -4.20 21.52 1.84
N ARG A 158 -5.37 20.91 1.61
CA ARG A 158 -6.11 20.99 0.36
C ARG A 158 -7.56 21.37 0.66
N ASP A 159 -8.38 20.37 0.99
CA ASP A 159 -9.79 20.50 1.31
C ASP A 159 -10.35 19.16 1.83
N VAL A 160 -11.58 19.19 2.34
CA VAL A 160 -12.25 18.00 2.92
C VAL A 160 -12.52 16.92 1.87
N GLU A 161 -12.92 17.30 0.65
CA GLU A 161 -13.23 16.34 -0.42
C GLU A 161 -11.97 15.56 -0.80
N THR A 162 -10.84 16.24 -1.00
CA THR A 162 -9.54 15.63 -1.32
C THR A 162 -9.14 14.58 -0.28
N GLY A 163 -9.27 14.89 1.01
CA GLY A 163 -8.94 13.92 2.06
C GLY A 163 -9.89 12.72 2.09
N LEU A 164 -11.18 12.92 1.82
CA LEU A 164 -12.17 11.83 1.77
C LEU A 164 -11.98 10.94 0.53
N VAL A 165 -11.67 11.53 -0.62
CA VAL A 165 -11.31 10.80 -1.85
C VAL A 165 -10.09 9.93 -1.58
N TRP A 166 -9.04 10.50 -0.95
CA TRP A 166 -7.83 9.75 -0.64
C TRP A 166 -8.09 8.61 0.35
N ALA A 167 -8.83 8.84 1.44
CA ALA A 167 -9.17 7.79 2.39
C ALA A 167 -9.99 6.66 1.73
N THR A 168 -10.97 7.03 0.92
CA THR A 168 -11.82 6.10 0.18
C THR A 168 -10.99 5.28 -0.79
N LYS A 169 -10.07 5.92 -1.51
CA LYS A 169 -9.09 5.26 -2.37
C LYS A 169 -8.32 4.20 -1.59
N ILE A 170 -7.63 4.56 -0.52
CA ILE A 170 -6.80 3.62 0.26
C ILE A 170 -7.61 2.40 0.75
N VAL A 171 -8.82 2.62 1.28
CA VAL A 171 -9.67 1.53 1.79
C VAL A 171 -10.21 0.64 0.67
N THR A 172 -10.47 1.18 -0.52
CA THR A 172 -11.08 0.43 -1.62
C THR A 172 -10.10 0.00 -2.71
N ASP A 173 -8.84 0.41 -2.63
CA ASP A 173 -7.79 0.05 -3.59
C ASP A 173 -7.54 -1.45 -3.68
N PRO A 174 -7.58 -2.27 -2.61
CA PRO A 174 -7.49 -3.72 -2.77
C PRO A 174 -8.55 -4.30 -3.73
N PHE A 175 -9.77 -3.78 -3.72
CA PHE A 175 -10.81 -4.21 -4.66
C PHE A 175 -10.50 -3.75 -6.10
N ASN A 176 -9.99 -2.53 -6.26
CA ASN A 176 -9.60 -1.99 -7.56
C ASN A 176 -8.42 -2.76 -8.15
N ASP A 177 -7.35 -2.93 -7.37
CA ASP A 177 -6.12 -3.65 -7.75
C ASP A 177 -6.43 -5.12 -8.08
N PHE A 178 -7.30 -5.78 -7.31
CA PHE A 178 -7.74 -7.13 -7.63
C PHE A 178 -8.37 -7.21 -9.03
N ARG A 179 -9.29 -6.29 -9.32
CA ARG A 179 -9.99 -6.26 -10.62
C ARG A 179 -9.05 -5.92 -11.77
N MET A 180 -8.16 -4.95 -11.54
CA MET A 180 -7.25 -4.40 -12.55
C MET A 180 -6.12 -5.37 -12.90
N TYR A 181 -5.53 -6.03 -11.90
CA TYR A 181 -4.29 -6.80 -12.07
C TYR A 181 -4.47 -8.32 -12.09
N LYS A 182 -5.71 -8.85 -12.01
CA LYS A 182 -5.96 -10.31 -12.06
C LYS A 182 -5.37 -11.04 -13.25
N SER A 183 -5.20 -10.36 -14.38
CA SER A 183 -4.61 -10.96 -15.59
C SER A 183 -3.08 -10.87 -15.62
N ALA A 184 -2.46 -10.00 -14.82
CA ALA A 184 -1.02 -9.76 -14.87
C ALA A 184 -0.18 -11.02 -14.59
N PRO A 185 -0.50 -11.88 -13.60
CA PRO A 185 0.25 -13.11 -13.40
C PRO A 185 0.21 -14.04 -14.62
N GLY A 186 -0.97 -14.18 -15.25
CA GLY A 186 -1.13 -15.01 -16.45
C GLY A 186 -0.37 -14.46 -17.67
N ARG A 187 -0.38 -13.14 -17.84
CA ARG A 187 0.42 -12.45 -18.87
C ARG A 187 1.92 -12.64 -18.65
N LEU A 188 2.37 -12.48 -17.41
CA LEU A 188 3.77 -12.68 -17.02
C LEU A 188 4.25 -14.11 -17.29
N LEU A 189 3.40 -15.12 -17.02
CA LEU A 189 3.70 -16.52 -17.34
C LEU A 189 3.79 -16.80 -18.85
N ARG A 190 3.15 -15.99 -19.70
CA ARG A 190 3.28 -16.06 -21.16
C ARG A 190 4.52 -15.32 -21.69
N GLY A 191 5.33 -14.73 -20.82
CA GLY A 191 6.56 -14.03 -21.18
C GLY A 191 6.40 -12.52 -21.39
N GLU A 192 5.19 -11.97 -21.26
CA GLU A 192 4.98 -10.51 -21.29
C GLU A 192 5.67 -9.86 -20.08
N ARG A 193 6.34 -8.71 -20.27
CA ARG A 193 7.09 -8.03 -19.19
C ARG A 193 6.50 -6.70 -18.75
N PHE A 194 5.91 -5.96 -19.67
CA PHE A 194 5.38 -4.63 -19.43
C PHE A 194 3.93 -4.55 -19.91
N ASP A 195 3.17 -3.69 -19.24
CA ASP A 195 1.82 -3.33 -19.65
C ASP A 195 1.89 -2.23 -20.70
N ASP A 196 2.28 -2.65 -21.90
CA ASP A 196 2.33 -1.81 -23.07
C ASP A 196 1.32 -2.31 -24.12
N PRO A 197 0.22 -1.56 -24.35
CA PRO A 197 -0.73 -1.87 -25.43
C PRO A 197 -0.05 -1.93 -26.80
N ASP A 198 1.04 -1.19 -27.00
CA ASP A 198 1.71 -1.07 -28.31
C ASP A 198 2.71 -2.21 -28.57
N ALA A 199 3.17 -2.92 -27.53
CA ALA A 199 4.08 -4.06 -27.68
C ALA A 199 3.40 -5.31 -28.28
N VAL A 200 2.06 -5.40 -28.23
CA VAL A 200 1.28 -6.52 -28.78
C VAL A 200 1.11 -6.40 -30.31
N ALA A 201 1.34 -5.22 -30.90
CA ALA A 201 1.15 -4.98 -32.34
C ALA A 201 2.34 -5.41 -33.22
N HIS A 202 3.45 -5.86 -32.62
CA HIS A 202 4.68 -6.23 -33.35
C HIS A 202 5.23 -7.63 -33.02
N GLY A 203 4.40 -8.51 -32.45
CA GLY A 203 4.72 -9.91 -32.16
C GLY A 203 4.17 -10.88 -33.20
#